data_AF-A0A0M6WIG6-F1
#
_entry.id   AF-A0A0M6WIG6-F1
#
_cell.length_a   1.000
_cell.length_b   1.000
_cell.length_c   1.000
_cell.angle_alpha   90.00
_cell.angle_beta   90.00
_cell.angle_gamma   90.00
#
_symmetry.space_group_name_H-M   'P 1'
#
loop_
_entity.id
_entity.type
_entity.pdbx_description
1 polymer ?
#
loop_
_entity_poly.entity_id
_entity_poly.type
_entity_poly.pdbx_seq_one_letter_code
_entity_poly.pdbx_strand_id
1 'polypeptide(L)' 'MPSNKPQLKAVINEEEYNKFKAIAEAENRSVSNLLQTLVKDKIKEYENEHGNIKINMLKNDGTIHNVNM' A
#
# COMPACT_ATOMS: atom_id res chain seq x y z
N MET A 1 11.35 -12.18 -13.67
CA MET A 1 10.81 -11.17 -14.61
C MET A 1 10.77 -9.82 -13.91
N PRO A 2 11.27 -8.73 -14.51
CA PRO A 2 11.08 -7.40 -13.94
C PRO A 2 9.58 -7.11 -13.89
N SER A 3 9.06 -6.90 -12.69
CA SER A 3 7.66 -6.58 -12.47
C SER A 3 7.49 -5.07 -12.63
N ASN A 4 6.77 -4.62 -13.68
CA ASN A 4 6.42 -3.21 -13.91
C ASN A 4 5.38 -2.66 -12.91
N LYS A 5 5.33 -3.21 -11.70
CA LYS A 5 4.38 -2.79 -10.65
C LYS A 5 4.99 -1.65 -9.84
N PRO A 6 4.18 -0.66 -9.42
CA PRO A 6 4.65 0.39 -8.52
C PRO A 6 5.19 -0.23 -7.22
N GLN A 7 6.28 0.35 -6.70
CA GLN A 7 6.90 -0.07 -5.44
C GLN A 7 6.68 0.98 -4.37
N LEU A 8 6.29 0.53 -3.17
CA LEU A 8 6.22 1.37 -1.99
C LEU A 8 7.55 1.29 -1.24
N LYS A 9 8.12 2.43 -0.88
CA LYS A 9 9.31 2.52 -0.03
C LYS A 9 8.96 3.34 1.21
N ALA A 10 9.31 2.83 2.38
CA ALA A 10 9.15 3.52 3.65
C ALA A 10 10.53 3.73 4.29
N VAL A 11 10.74 4.90 4.88
CA VAL A 11 11.90 5.16 5.73
C VAL A 11 11.47 4.85 7.16
N ILE A 12 12.05 3.81 7.74
CA ILE A 12 11.75 3.31 9.09
C ILE A 12 13.06 3.06 9.83
N ASN A 13 13.01 3.00 11.16
CA ASN A 13 14.21 2.69 11.93
C ASN A 13 14.54 1.19 11.88
N GLU A 14 15.75 0.85 12.32
CA GLU A 14 16.25 -0.53 12.29
C GLU A 14 15.45 -1.47 13.20
N GLU A 15 15.02 -0.97 14.36
CA GLU A 15 14.23 -1.77 15.32
C GLU A 15 12.87 -2.19 14.72
N GLU A 16 12.17 -1.25 14.10
CA GLU A 16 10.91 -1.49 13.39
C GLU A 16 11.10 -2.46 12.23
N TYR A 17 12.15 -2.29 11.44
CA TYR A 17 12.46 -3.19 10.34
C TYR A 17 12.70 -4.62 10.82
N ASN A 18 13.46 -4.80 11.91
CA ASN A 18 13.75 -6.12 12.47
C ASN A 18 12.51 -6.80 13.02
N LYS A 19 11.63 -6.06 13.72
CA LYS A 19 10.32 -6.57 14.16
C LYS A 19 9.46 -6.99 12.98
N PHE A 20 9.41 -6.16 11.94
CA PHE A 20 8.65 -6.43 10.73
C PHE A 20 9.13 -7.69 10.00
N LYS A 21 10.46 -7.85 9.90
CA LYS A 21 11.09 -9.04 9.31
C LYS A 21 10.76 -10.30 10.12
N ALA A 22 10.81 -10.24 11.45
CA ALA A 22 10.48 -11.37 12.31
C ALA A 22 9.02 -11.83 12.12
N ILE A 23 8.08 -10.89 11.98
CA ILE A 23 6.67 -11.21 11.67
C ILE A 23 6.55 -11.90 10.31
N ALA A 24 7.23 -11.37 9.28
CA ALA A 24 7.20 -11.97 7.96
C ALA A 24 7.75 -13.42 7.95
N GLU A 25 8.83 -13.67 8.68
CA GLU A 25 9.40 -15.01 8.85
C GLU A 25 8.44 -15.96 9.59
N ALA A 26 7.82 -15.50 10.67
CA ALA A 26 6.83 -16.29 11.41
C ALA A 26 5.62 -16.69 10.55
N GLU A 27 5.21 -15.82 9.61
CA GLU A 27 4.12 -16.09 8.66
C GLU A 27 4.56 -16.89 7.42
N ASN A 28 5.85 -17.24 7.28
CA ASN A 28 6.42 -17.86 6.08
C ASN A 28 6.28 -16.99 4.81
N ARG A 29 6.52 -15.69 4.93
CA ARG A 29 6.34 -14.70 3.86
C ARG A 29 7.56 -13.80 3.74
N SER A 30 7.74 -13.18 2.57
CA SER A 30 8.75 -12.12 2.42
C SER A 30 8.24 -10.82 3.02
N VAL A 31 9.17 -9.97 3.48
CA VAL A 31 8.90 -8.59 3.93
C VAL A 31 8.03 -7.83 2.91
N SER A 32 8.35 -7.93 1.62
CA SER A 32 7.56 -7.28 0.56
C SER A 32 6.15 -7.83 0.43
N ASN A 33 5.93 -9.13 0.66
CA ASN A 33 4.61 -9.74 0.59
C ASN A 33 3.75 -9.39 1.81
N LEU A 34 4.37 -9.31 3.01
CA LEU A 34 3.72 -8.79 4.21
C LEU A 34 3.30 -7.33 4.00
N LEU A 35 4.21 -6.48 3.52
CA LEU A 35 3.90 -5.07 3.23
C LEU A 35 2.76 -4.94 2.20
N GLN A 36 2.79 -5.75 1.14
CA GLN A 36 1.70 -5.77 0.15
C GLN A 36 0.34 -6.12 0.77
N THR A 37 0.33 -7.00 1.77
CA THR A 37 -0.90 -7.42 2.46
C THR A 37 -1.41 -6.30 3.35
N LEU A 38 -0.54 -5.71 4.17
CA LEU A 38 -0.90 -4.58 5.03
C LEU A 38 -1.43 -3.38 4.25
N VAL A 39 -0.88 -3.11 3.06
CA VAL A 39 -1.41 -2.06 2.18
C VAL A 39 -2.85 -2.36 1.78
N LYS A 40 -3.18 -3.60 1.39
CA LYS A 40 -4.55 -3.98 1.02
C LYS A 40 -5.49 -3.90 2.22
N ASP A 41 -5.04 -4.39 3.37
CA ASP A 41 -5.84 -4.40 4.59
C ASP A 41 -6.14 -2.97 5.04
N LYS A 42 -5.15 -2.07 4.97
CA LYS A 42 -5.36 -0.66 5.33
C LYS A 42 -6.29 0.07 4.36
N ILE A 43 -6.19 -0.19 3.06
CA ILE A 43 -7.14 0.35 2.07
C ILE A 43 -8.55 -0.11 2.39
N LYS A 44 -8.73 -1.42 2.63
CA LYS A 44 -10.02 -2.00 2.95
C LYS A 44 -10.61 -1.43 4.25
N GLU A 45 -9.79 -1.31 5.30
CA GLU A 45 -10.18 -0.68 6.56
C GLU A 45 -10.68 0.75 6.33
N TYR A 46 -9.90 1.56 5.61
CA TYR A 46 -10.26 2.94 5.31
C TYR A 46 -11.55 3.04 4.48
N GLU A 47 -11.71 2.20 3.45
CA GLU A 47 -12.91 2.20 2.61
C GLU A 47 -14.17 1.76 3.36
N ASN A 48 -14.04 0.87 4.36
CA ASN A 48 -15.15 0.48 5.20
C ASN A 48 -15.60 1.63 6.12
N GLU A 49 -14.67 2.44 6.61
CA GLU A 49 -14.96 3.55 7.54
C GLU A 49 -15.41 4.83 6.82
N HIS A 50 -14.85 5.13 5.66
CA HIS A 50 -15.03 6.41 4.97
C HIS A 50 -15.77 6.30 3.63
N GLY A 51 -16.11 5.08 3.21
CA GLY A 51 -16.64 4.78 1.88
C GLY A 51 -15.55 4.54 0.84
N ASN A 52 -15.94 3.98 -0.29
CA ASN A 52 -15.00 3.54 -1.34
C ASN A 52 -14.15 4.68 -1.91
N ILE A 53 -12.86 4.43 -2.06
CA ILE A 53 -11.92 5.35 -2.69
C ILE A 53 -12.19 5.34 -4.19
N LYS A 54 -12.83 6.39 -4.70
CA LYS A 54 -13.00 6.58 -6.14
C LYS A 54 -11.70 7.11 -6.73
N ILE A 55 -10.86 6.21 -7.24
CA ILE A 55 -9.76 6.60 -8.13
C ILE A 55 -10.38 6.90 -9.49
N ASN A 56 -11.03 8.07 -9.61
CA ASN A 56 -11.42 8.58 -10.92
C ASN A 56 -10.13 8.70 -11.74
N MET A 57 -10.04 7.84 -12.76
CA MET A 57 -8.96 7.68 -13.71
C MET A 57 -7.95 8.84 -13.72
N LEU A 58 -6.89 8.72 -12.93
CA LEU A 58 -5.60 9.33 -13.26
C LEU A 58 -5.02 8.54 -14.45
N LYS A 59 -5.72 8.59 -15.59
CA LYS A 59 -5.01 8.54 -16.86
C LYS A 59 -4.20 9.82 -16.85
N ASN A 60 -2.89 9.68 -16.88
CA ASN A 60 -1.95 10.78 -16.87
C ASN A 60 -2.08 11.61 -18.16
N ASP A 61 -3.14 12.40 -18.29
CA ASP A 61 -3.31 13.44 -19.32
C ASP A 61 -3.11 14.86 -18.75
N GLY A 62 -2.76 14.99 -17.48
CA GLY A 62 -2.36 16.25 -16.86
C GLY A 62 -3.52 17.18 -16.49
N THR A 63 -4.76 16.70 -16.43
CA THR A 63 -5.90 17.52 -15.99
C THR A 63 -6.50 17.05 -14.65
N ILE A 64 -6.62 17.98 -13.70
CA ILE A 64 -7.37 17.78 -12.46
C ILE A 64 -8.79 18.33 -12.66
N HIS A 65 -9.80 17.49 -12.58
CA HIS A 65 -11.19 17.93 -12.47
C HIS A 65 -11.60 17.93 -10.99
N ASN A 66 -11.82 19.12 -10.44
CA ASN A 66 -12.40 19.26 -9.10
C ASN A 66 -13.79 18.65 -9.08
N VAL A 67 -14.05 17.71 -8.17
CA VAL A 67 -15.42 17.26 -7.87
C VAL A 67 -15.91 18.04 -6.65
N ASN A 68 -16.90 18.90 -6.87
CA ASN A 68 -17.61 19.60 -5.81
C ASN A 68 -18.44 18.62 -4.97
N MET A 69 -18.57 18.99 -3.69
CA MET A 69 -19.28 18.30 -2.59
C MET A 69 -20.74 18.00 -2.90
#